data_AF-A0A9C7Q450-F1
#
_entry.id   AF-A0A9C7Q450-F1
#
_cell.length_a   1.000
_cell.length_b   1.000
_cell.length_c   1.000
_cell.angle_alpha   90.00
_cell.angle_beta   90.00
_cell.angle_gamma   90.00
#
_symmetry.space_group_name_H-M   'P 1'
#
loop_
_entity.id
_entity.type
_entity.pdbx_description
1 polymer ?
#
loop_
_entity_poly.entity_id
_entity_poly.type
_entity_poly.pdbx_seq_one_letter_code
_entity_poly.pdbx_strand_id
1 'polypeptide(L)'
;MTTTQQASFEQAQQEKNRGNEYFRNKQYEEACECYTLALGASLSDTDRAACFANRAAAKLKLEDYEGALEDCSEALSLDGNYWKALYRREQCYLKLGRYEEALKDAKVLSEARQISTEEVHRIERLKEREDERRKEEAMTKLKEVGNSVLGYFGLSVDNFKLDKDPETGSYNIRLQK
;
A
#
# COMPACT_ATOMS: atom_id res chain seq x y z
N MET A 1 28.54 -10.00 27.38
CA MET A 1 28.34 -8.64 26.86
C MET A 1 29.08 -7.68 27.78
N THR A 2 29.74 -6.66 27.24
CA THR A 2 30.46 -5.65 28.04
C THR A 2 29.44 -4.70 28.69
N THR A 3 29.77 -4.11 29.85
CA THR A 3 28.89 -3.21 30.62
C THR A 3 28.32 -2.07 29.77
N THR A 4 29.08 -1.56 28.80
CA THR A 4 28.66 -0.51 27.85
C THR A 4 27.56 -0.99 26.89
N GLN A 5 27.63 -2.24 26.44
CA GLN A 5 26.68 -2.80 25.49
C GLN A 5 25.33 -3.08 26.17
N GLN A 6 25.38 -3.47 27.45
CA GLN A 6 24.20 -3.66 28.28
C GLN A 6 23.49 -2.33 28.60
N ALA A 7 24.25 -1.28 28.93
CA ALA A 7 23.70 0.06 29.14
C ALA A 7 23.05 0.63 27.86
N SER A 8 23.66 0.43 26.69
CA SER A 8 23.07 0.84 25.40
C SER A 8 21.75 0.12 25.10
N PHE A 9 21.67 -1.17 25.45
CA PHE A 9 20.44 -1.95 25.29
C PHE A 9 19.33 -1.48 26.23
N GLU A 10 19.63 -1.23 27.50
CA GLU A 10 18.66 -0.71 28.47
C GLU A 10 18.13 0.68 28.06
N GLN A 11 19.00 1.56 27.58
CA GLN A 11 18.61 2.87 27.06
C GLN A 11 17.67 2.73 25.86
N ALA A 12 17.96 1.83 24.92
CA ALA A 12 17.09 1.58 23.76
C ALA A 12 15.69 1.11 24.18
N GLN A 13 15.60 0.23 25.19
CA GLN A 13 14.33 -0.24 25.73
C GLN A 13 13.54 0.87 26.41
N GLN A 14 14.24 1.76 27.13
CA GLN A 14 13.62 2.92 27.78
C GLN A 14 13.00 3.86 26.73
N GLU A 15 13.74 4.21 25.67
CA GLU A 15 13.22 5.06 24.59
C GLU A 15 12.06 4.39 23.86
N LYS A 16 12.11 3.07 23.62
CA LYS A 16 10.98 2.30 23.06
C LYS A 16 9.73 2.44 23.94
N ASN A 17 9.88 2.30 25.27
CA ASN A 17 8.77 2.39 26.20
C ASN A 17 8.20 3.81 26.27
N ARG A 18 9.07 4.82 26.27
CA ARG A 18 8.67 6.24 26.21
C ARG A 18 7.90 6.55 24.93
N GLY A 19 8.34 6.03 23.79
CA GLY A 19 7.61 6.12 22.53
C GLY A 19 6.21 5.50 22.60
N ASN A 20 6.07 4.36 23.29
CA ASN A 20 4.76 3.72 23.52
C ASN A 20 3.84 4.58 24.39
N GLU A 21 4.37 5.31 25.37
CA GLU A 21 3.59 6.23 26.21
C GLU A 21 3.11 7.43 25.41
N TYR A 22 4.00 8.09 24.66
CA TYR A 22 3.61 9.17 23.74
C TYR A 22 2.55 8.71 22.74
N PHE A 23 2.71 7.52 22.15
CA PHE A 23 1.72 6.96 21.24
C PHE A 23 0.34 6.78 21.89
N ARG A 24 0.28 6.28 23.13
CA ARG A 24 -0.97 6.13 23.90
C ARG A 24 -1.62 7.49 24.19
N ASN A 25 -0.80 8.51 24.41
CA ASN A 25 -1.23 9.89 24.62
C ASN A 25 -1.56 10.64 23.31
N LYS A 26 -1.50 9.96 22.16
CA LYS A 26 -1.73 10.51 20.81
C LYS A 26 -0.72 11.60 20.40
N GLN A 27 0.45 11.60 21.04
CA GLN A 27 1.61 12.43 20.70
C GLN A 27 2.46 11.64 19.72
N TYR A 28 2.10 11.68 18.43
CA TYR A 28 2.64 10.73 17.45
C TYR A 28 4.02 11.15 16.95
N GLU A 29 4.29 12.45 16.85
CA GLU A 29 5.58 13.02 16.51
C GLU A 29 6.63 12.65 17.56
N GLU A 30 6.34 12.88 18.84
CA GLU A 30 7.24 12.53 19.94
C GLU A 30 7.43 11.01 20.06
N ALA A 31 6.40 10.23 19.75
CA ALA A 31 6.52 8.78 19.65
C ALA A 31 7.51 8.38 18.55
N CYS A 32 7.41 8.97 17.37
CA CYS A 32 8.34 8.73 16.25
C CYS A 32 9.79 9.06 16.63
N GLU A 33 10.02 10.18 17.32
CA GLU A 33 11.35 10.56 17.80
C GLU A 33 11.92 9.51 18.76
N CYS A 34 11.14 9.12 19.77
CA CYS A 34 11.55 8.10 20.74
C CYS A 34 11.86 6.75 20.08
N TYR A 35 11.04 6.29 19.13
CA TYR A 35 11.34 5.06 18.39
C TYR A 35 12.59 5.20 17.53
N THR A 36 12.85 6.37 16.95
CA THR A 36 14.06 6.63 16.17
C THR A 36 15.31 6.57 17.04
N LEU A 37 15.25 7.15 18.24
CA LEU A 37 16.33 7.04 19.23
C LEU A 37 16.56 5.58 19.65
N ALA A 38 15.50 4.81 19.89
CA ALA A 38 15.60 3.39 20.23
C ALA A 38 16.26 2.57 19.10
N LEU A 39 15.89 2.84 17.84
CA LEU A 39 16.43 2.17 16.65
C LEU A 39 17.92 2.51 16.40
N GLY A 40 18.39 3.67 16.86
CA GLY A 40 19.80 4.06 16.78
C GLY A 40 20.72 3.39 17.80
N ALA A 41 20.15 2.60 18.73
CA ALA A 41 20.87 1.93 19.81
C ALA A 41 20.88 0.40 19.63
N SER A 42 21.52 -0.31 20.56
CA SER A 42 21.59 -1.77 20.52
C SER A 42 20.25 -2.40 20.88
N LEU A 43 19.60 -3.07 19.92
CA LEU A 43 18.36 -3.84 20.12
C LEU A 43 18.53 -5.28 19.62
N SER A 44 17.72 -6.20 20.17
CA SER A 44 17.50 -7.50 19.54
C SER A 44 16.75 -7.31 18.22
N ASP A 45 16.86 -8.25 17.29
CA ASP A 45 16.11 -8.16 16.01
C ASP A 45 14.59 -8.12 16.26
N THR A 46 14.09 -8.88 17.24
CA THR A 46 12.69 -8.86 17.65
C THR A 46 12.25 -7.49 18.17
N ASP A 47 13.06 -6.85 19.02
CA ASP A 47 12.73 -5.52 19.53
C ASP A 47 12.87 -4.44 18.46
N ARG A 48 13.84 -4.59 17.56
CA ARG A 48 14.03 -3.67 16.43
C ARG A 48 12.85 -3.75 15.46
N ALA A 49 12.38 -4.96 15.14
CA ALA A 49 11.15 -5.16 14.35
C ALA A 49 9.93 -4.51 15.03
N ALA A 50 9.78 -4.69 16.35
CA ALA A 50 8.73 -4.04 17.12
C ALA A 50 8.82 -2.50 17.10
N CYS A 51 10.02 -1.94 17.23
CA CYS A 51 10.24 -0.49 17.15
C CYS A 51 9.88 0.07 15.78
N PHE A 52 10.34 -0.55 14.70
CA PHE A 52 9.98 -0.16 13.34
C PHE A 52 8.45 -0.22 13.14
N ALA A 53 7.81 -1.32 13.53
CA ALA A 53 6.36 -1.44 13.36
C ALA A 53 5.59 -0.41 14.21
N ASN A 54 6.07 -0.07 15.40
CA ASN A 54 5.45 0.95 16.24
C ASN A 54 5.66 2.37 15.69
N ARG A 55 6.84 2.67 15.14
CA ARG A 55 7.09 3.93 14.41
C ARG A 55 6.21 4.05 13.17
N ALA A 56 6.05 2.96 12.42
CA ALA A 56 5.08 2.90 11.31
C ALA A 56 3.65 3.19 11.77
N ALA A 57 3.26 2.72 12.96
CA ALA A 57 1.95 3.01 13.52
C ALA A 57 1.75 4.50 13.83
N ALA A 58 2.79 5.16 14.36
CA ALA A 58 2.78 6.59 14.62
C ALA A 58 2.73 7.41 13.32
N LYS A 59 3.58 7.07 12.33
CA LYS A 59 3.56 7.68 10.99
C LYS A 59 2.22 7.52 10.27
N LEU A 60 1.58 6.36 10.39
CA LEU A 60 0.21 6.14 9.90
C LEU A 60 -0.82 7.11 10.49
N LYS A 61 -0.65 7.49 11.77
CA LYS A 61 -1.52 8.48 12.42
C LYS A 61 -1.23 9.91 11.99
N LEU A 62 0.00 10.15 11.53
CA LEU A 62 0.46 11.41 10.93
C LEU A 62 0.18 11.47 9.42
N GLU A 63 -0.45 10.45 8.85
CA GLU A 63 -0.69 10.32 7.40
C GLU A 63 0.61 10.29 6.54
N ASP A 64 1.75 10.03 7.17
CA ASP A 64 3.01 9.73 6.48
C ASP A 64 3.01 8.26 6.02
N TYR A 65 2.27 7.99 4.95
CA TYR A 65 2.06 6.64 4.44
C TYR A 65 3.33 6.02 3.85
N GLU A 66 4.15 6.80 3.12
CA GLU A 66 5.39 6.30 2.53
C GLU A 66 6.44 6.01 3.60
N GLY A 67 6.64 6.92 4.56
CA GLY A 67 7.54 6.66 5.68
C GLY A 67 7.09 5.48 6.55
N ALA A 68 5.77 5.23 6.66
CA ALA A 68 5.23 4.06 7.33
C ALA A 68 5.45 2.76 6.54
N LEU A 69 5.40 2.80 5.21
CA LEU A 69 5.71 1.65 4.35
C LEU A 69 7.17 1.19 4.49
N GLU A 70 8.10 2.15 4.54
CA GLU A 70 9.52 1.89 4.77
C GLU A 70 9.71 1.17 6.12
N ASP A 71 9.15 1.74 7.19
CA ASP A 71 9.25 1.14 8.53
C ASP A 71 8.59 -0.24 8.60
N CYS A 72 7.44 -0.46 7.96
CA CYS A 72 6.84 -1.79 7.92
C CYS A 72 7.72 -2.79 7.16
N SER A 73 8.37 -2.36 6.09
CA SER A 73 9.23 -3.23 5.29
C SER A 73 10.51 -3.61 6.04
N GLU A 74 11.09 -2.67 6.80
CA GLU A 74 12.21 -2.96 7.72
C GLU A 74 11.79 -3.88 8.87
N ALA A 75 10.58 -3.72 9.41
CA ALA A 75 10.08 -4.66 10.41
C ALA A 75 9.92 -6.09 9.85
N LEU A 76 9.48 -6.21 8.60
CA LEU A 76 9.28 -7.49 7.92
C LEU A 76 10.56 -8.12 7.38
N SER A 77 11.62 -7.34 7.15
CA SER A 77 12.95 -7.86 6.83
C SER A 77 13.57 -8.59 8.04
N LEU A 78 13.23 -8.14 9.26
CA LEU A 78 13.67 -8.74 10.53
C LEU A 78 12.76 -9.90 10.97
N ASP A 79 11.45 -9.76 10.82
CA ASP A 79 10.46 -10.80 11.09
C ASP A 79 9.37 -10.82 10.00
N GLY A 80 9.54 -11.71 9.02
CA GLY A 80 8.65 -11.81 7.87
C GLY A 80 7.19 -12.17 8.19
N ASN A 81 6.93 -12.71 9.38
CA ASN A 81 5.58 -13.06 9.83
C ASN A 81 5.02 -12.05 10.83
N TYR A 82 5.65 -10.88 10.96
CA TYR A 82 5.23 -9.90 11.95
C TYR A 82 3.90 -9.25 11.58
N TRP A 83 2.80 -9.84 12.06
CA TRP A 83 1.44 -9.51 11.64
C TRP A 83 1.08 -8.03 11.81
N LYS A 84 1.64 -7.35 12.83
CA LYS A 84 1.37 -5.91 13.04
C LYS A 84 1.98 -5.06 11.93
N ALA A 85 3.16 -5.43 11.43
CA ALA A 85 3.81 -4.75 10.32
C ALA A 85 3.08 -5.03 9.00
N LEU A 86 2.71 -6.29 8.72
CA LEU A 86 1.87 -6.65 7.57
C LEU A 86 0.57 -5.86 7.54
N TYR A 87 -0.15 -5.83 8.67
CA TYR A 87 -1.43 -5.11 8.77
C TYR A 87 -1.26 -3.61 8.53
N ARG A 88 -0.24 -2.99 9.13
CA ARG A 88 0.02 -1.57 8.94
C ARG A 88 0.42 -1.25 7.50
N ARG A 89 1.23 -2.11 6.86
CA ARG A 89 1.67 -1.94 5.47
C ARG A 89 0.50 -2.06 4.49
N GLU A 90 -0.37 -3.05 4.69
CA GLU A 90 -1.65 -3.18 3.98
C GLU A 90 -2.46 -1.88 4.06
N GLN A 91 -2.64 -1.33 5.27
CA GLN A 91 -3.40 -0.09 5.45
C GLN A 91 -2.73 1.11 4.76
N CYS A 92 -1.40 1.20 4.75
CA CYS A 92 -0.68 2.22 3.99
C CYS A 92 -0.93 2.08 2.48
N TYR A 93 -0.83 0.86 1.95
CA TYR A 93 -1.11 0.59 0.54
C TYR A 93 -2.55 0.97 0.16
N LEU A 94 -3.53 0.67 1.00
CA LEU A 94 -4.92 1.09 0.78
C LEU A 94 -5.08 2.61 0.74
N LYS A 95 -4.38 3.34 1.62
CA LYS A 95 -4.38 4.81 1.65
C LYS A 95 -3.73 5.42 0.42
N LEU A 96 -2.75 4.75 -0.16
CA LEU A 96 -2.05 5.16 -1.38
C LEU A 96 -2.71 4.65 -2.68
N GLY A 97 -3.83 3.92 -2.59
CA GLY A 97 -4.49 3.32 -3.77
C GLY A 97 -3.70 2.19 -4.43
N ARG A 98 -2.72 1.61 -3.71
CA ARG A 98 -1.86 0.50 -4.14
C ARG A 98 -2.52 -0.84 -3.82
N TYR A 99 -3.67 -1.09 -4.43
CA TYR A 99 -4.55 -2.21 -4.07
C TYR A 99 -3.94 -3.59 -4.32
N GLU A 100 -3.07 -3.72 -5.33
CA GLU A 100 -2.37 -4.98 -5.63
C GLU A 100 -1.43 -5.38 -4.49
N GLU A 101 -0.65 -4.44 -3.96
CA GLU A 101 0.24 -4.69 -2.83
C GLU A 101 -0.53 -4.88 -1.53
N ALA A 102 -1.60 -4.12 -1.30
CA ALA A 102 -2.49 -4.33 -0.16
C ALA A 102 -3.08 -5.76 -0.16
N LEU A 103 -3.52 -6.25 -1.32
CA LEU A 103 -4.11 -7.58 -1.45
C LEU A 103 -3.11 -8.70 -1.10
N LYS A 104 -1.82 -8.51 -1.43
CA LYS A 104 -0.76 -9.47 -1.08
C LYS A 104 -0.60 -9.58 0.44
N ASP A 105 -0.48 -8.44 1.13
CA ASP A 105 -0.34 -8.43 2.59
C ASP A 105 -1.60 -8.98 3.30
N ALA A 106 -2.79 -8.63 2.79
CA ALA A 106 -4.06 -9.13 3.33
C ALA A 106 -4.22 -10.65 3.22
N LYS A 107 -3.76 -11.25 2.11
CA LYS A 107 -3.76 -12.71 1.91
C LYS A 107 -2.84 -13.39 2.91
N VAL A 108 -1.61 -12.88 3.08
CA VAL A 108 -0.66 -13.40 4.07
C VAL A 108 -1.24 -13.32 5.49
N LEU A 109 -1.92 -12.21 5.84
CA LEU A 109 -2.58 -12.05 7.14
C LEU A 109 -3.71 -13.05 7.37
N SER A 110 -4.59 -13.23 6.37
CA SER A 110 -5.71 -14.17 6.45
C SER A 110 -5.20 -15.60 6.61
N GLU A 111 -4.19 -16.00 5.86
CA GLU A 111 -3.56 -17.32 5.93
C GLU A 111 -2.85 -17.54 7.28
N ALA A 112 -1.96 -16.63 7.67
CA ALA A 112 -1.12 -16.78 8.86
C ALA A 112 -1.93 -16.74 10.17
N ARG A 113 -3.04 -15.99 10.21
CA ARG A 113 -3.86 -15.85 11.42
C ARG A 113 -5.18 -16.61 11.37
N GLN A 114 -5.47 -17.35 10.29
CA GLN A 114 -6.75 -18.00 10.04
C GLN A 114 -7.94 -17.03 10.23
N ILE A 115 -7.77 -15.79 9.79
CA ILE A 115 -8.78 -14.73 9.88
C ILE A 115 -9.67 -14.79 8.64
N SER A 116 -10.93 -14.36 8.81
CA SER A 116 -11.89 -14.17 7.71
C SER A 116 -11.28 -13.51 6.47
N THR A 117 -11.66 -14.00 5.29
CA THR A 117 -11.27 -13.45 3.98
C THR A 117 -12.06 -12.21 3.59
N GLU A 118 -12.89 -11.66 4.47
CA GLU A 118 -13.72 -10.48 4.18
C GLU A 118 -12.88 -9.28 3.73
N GLU A 119 -11.75 -9.01 4.39
CA GLU A 119 -10.88 -7.90 4.00
C GLU A 119 -10.24 -8.15 2.63
N VAL A 120 -9.84 -9.39 2.34
CA VAL A 120 -9.31 -9.79 1.02
C VAL A 120 -10.34 -9.49 -0.07
N HIS A 121 -11.58 -9.93 0.10
CA HIS A 121 -12.66 -9.66 -0.86
C HIS A 121 -13.02 -8.17 -0.96
N ARG A 122 -12.92 -7.43 0.14
CA ARG A 122 -13.11 -5.97 0.13
C ARG A 122 -12.05 -5.29 -0.74
N ILE A 123 -10.78 -5.67 -0.60
CA ILE A 123 -9.67 -5.09 -1.37
C ILE A 123 -9.77 -5.50 -2.84
N GLU A 124 -10.16 -6.74 -3.15
CA GLU A 124 -10.42 -7.19 -4.53
C GLU A 124 -11.45 -6.29 -5.24
N ARG A 125 -12.58 -6.01 -4.60
CA ARG A 125 -13.60 -5.10 -5.15
C ARG A 125 -13.08 -3.68 -5.37
N LEU A 126 -12.20 -3.18 -4.49
CA LEU A 126 -11.59 -1.85 -4.64
C LEU A 126 -10.64 -1.81 -5.84
N LYS A 127 -9.83 -2.86 -6.00
CA LYS A 127 -8.93 -3.03 -7.14
C LYS A 127 -9.70 -3.06 -8.46
N GLU A 128 -10.75 -3.88 -8.55
CA GLU A 128 -11.58 -4.01 -9.76
C GLU A 128 -12.20 -2.67 -10.17
N ARG A 129 -12.79 -1.93 -9.22
CA ARG A 129 -13.36 -0.59 -9.47
C ARG A 129 -12.32 0.40 -9.98
N GLU A 130 -11.11 0.36 -9.42
CA GLU A 130 -10.02 1.24 -9.84
C GLU A 130 -9.49 0.87 -11.23
N ASP A 131 -9.38 -0.43 -11.53
CA ASP A 131 -8.99 -0.92 -12.86
C ASP A 131 -10.04 -0.54 -13.92
N GLU A 132 -11.33 -0.65 -13.60
CA GLU A 132 -12.44 -0.19 -14.46
C GLU A 132 -12.37 1.33 -14.70
N ARG A 133 -12.21 2.13 -13.64
CA ARG A 133 -12.06 3.59 -13.75
C ARG A 133 -10.87 3.97 -14.66
N ARG A 134 -9.71 3.34 -14.45
CA ARG A 134 -8.51 3.56 -15.29
C ARG A 134 -8.75 3.17 -16.73
N LYS A 135 -9.48 2.08 -16.98
CA LYS A 135 -9.85 1.64 -18.33
C LYS A 135 -10.77 2.65 -19.01
N GLU A 136 -11.78 3.17 -18.31
CA GLU A 136 -12.69 4.20 -18.84
C GLU A 136 -11.94 5.50 -19.17
N GLU A 137 -11.04 5.94 -18.30
CA GLU A 137 -10.20 7.12 -18.54
C GLU A 137 -9.27 6.94 -19.74
N ALA A 138 -8.63 5.77 -19.85
CA ALA A 138 -7.79 5.45 -20.99
C ALA A 138 -8.59 5.42 -22.30
N MET A 139 -9.78 4.80 -22.29
CA MET A 139 -10.67 4.78 -23.45
C MET A 139 -11.14 6.17 -23.83
N THR A 140 -11.44 7.02 -22.87
CA THR A 140 -11.85 8.42 -23.11
C THR A 140 -10.71 9.20 -23.78
N LYS A 141 -9.49 9.12 -23.25
CA LYS A 141 -8.30 9.74 -23.86
C LYS A 141 -8.02 9.23 -25.26
N LEU A 142 -8.18 7.92 -25.49
CA LEU A 142 -8.01 7.32 -26.82
C LEU A 142 -9.05 7.85 -27.81
N LYS A 143 -10.31 8.02 -27.38
CA LYS A 143 -11.35 8.63 -28.21
C LYS A 143 -11.02 10.09 -28.54
N GLU A 144 -10.56 10.87 -27.57
CA GLU A 144 -10.15 12.26 -27.79
C GLU A 144 -9.01 12.36 -28.82
N VAL A 145 -7.99 11.51 -28.68
CA VAL A 145 -6.89 11.44 -29.66
C VAL A 145 -7.41 11.04 -31.03
N GLY A 146 -8.26 10.01 -31.13
CA GLY A 146 -8.87 9.60 -32.40
C GLY A 146 -9.67 10.72 -33.06
N ASN A 147 -10.50 11.41 -32.27
CA ASN A 147 -11.31 12.53 -32.74
C ASN A 147 -10.47 13.75 -33.14
N SER A 148 -9.33 13.98 -32.51
CA SER A 148 -8.43 15.07 -32.91
C SER A 148 -7.89 14.89 -34.34
N VAL A 149 -7.70 13.64 -34.77
CA VAL A 149 -7.24 13.30 -36.12
C VAL A 149 -8.40 13.26 -37.10
N LEU A 150 -9.48 12.56 -36.73
CA LEU A 150 -10.66 12.39 -37.58
C LEU A 150 -11.42 13.72 -37.82
N GLY A 151 -11.35 14.64 -36.86
CA GLY A 151 -11.98 15.96 -36.95
C GLY A 151 -11.49 16.78 -38.14
N TYR A 152 -10.22 16.64 -38.55
CA TYR A 152 -9.69 17.28 -39.78
C TYR A 152 -10.42 16.83 -41.05
N PHE A 153 -11.05 15.65 -41.01
CA PHE A 153 -11.81 15.08 -42.11
C PHE A 153 -13.33 15.19 -41.92
N GLY A 154 -13.79 15.91 -40.88
CA GLY A 154 -15.21 15.99 -40.53
C GLY A 154 -15.79 14.68 -40.00
N LEU A 155 -14.95 13.84 -39.38
CA LEU A 155 -15.31 12.53 -38.83
C LEU A 155 -15.09 12.47 -37.31
N SER A 156 -15.73 11.49 -36.67
CA SER A 156 -15.60 11.11 -35.26
C SER A 156 -15.43 9.60 -35.14
N VAL A 157 -14.77 9.13 -34.08
CA VAL A 157 -14.72 7.71 -33.70
C VAL A 157 -16.11 7.10 -33.54
N ASP A 158 -17.11 7.90 -33.16
CA ASP A 158 -18.49 7.45 -33.03
C ASP A 158 -19.18 7.23 -34.38
N ASN A 159 -18.60 7.72 -35.49
CA ASN A 159 -19.07 7.39 -36.83
C ASN A 159 -18.71 5.95 -37.26
N PHE A 160 -17.89 5.21 -36.50
CA PHE A 160 -17.44 3.88 -36.89
C PHE A 160 -18.09 2.80 -36.02
N LYS A 161 -18.70 1.78 -36.65
CA LYS A 161 -19.16 0.55 -36.00
C LYS A 161 -18.25 -0.63 -36.34
N LEU A 162 -17.97 -1.43 -35.33
CA LEU A 162 -17.21 -2.67 -35.42
C LEU A 162 -18.19 -3.84 -35.40
N ASP A 163 -18.25 -4.59 -36.50
CA ASP A 163 -18.99 -5.85 -36.57
C ASP A 163 -18.00 -7.01 -36.49
N LYS A 164 -18.12 -7.83 -35.44
CA LYS A 164 -17.32 -9.04 -35.29
C LYS A 164 -17.95 -10.18 -36.08
N ASP A 165 -17.19 -10.77 -37.00
CA ASP A 165 -17.58 -11.98 -37.71
C ASP A 165 -17.57 -13.18 -36.74
N PRO A 166 -18.70 -13.88 -36.55
CA PRO A 166 -18.80 -15.00 -35.60
C PRO A 166 -18.05 -16.26 -36.06
N GLU A 167 -17.78 -16.44 -37.36
CA GLU A 167 -17.09 -17.62 -37.88
C GLU A 167 -15.58 -17.45 -37.88
N THR A 168 -15.11 -16.27 -38.31
CA THR A 168 -13.67 -15.99 -38.45
C THR A 168 -13.06 -15.26 -37.25
N GLY A 169 -13.89 -14.62 -36.41
CA GLY A 169 -13.45 -13.75 -35.34
C GLY A 169 -12.85 -12.42 -35.80
N SER A 170 -12.85 -12.14 -37.12
CA SER A 170 -12.35 -10.90 -37.70
C SER A 170 -13.30 -9.72 -37.42
N TYR A 171 -12.77 -8.49 -37.45
CA TYR A 171 -13.57 -7.27 -37.26
C TYR A 171 -13.71 -6.51 -38.57
N ASN A 172 -14.95 -6.26 -38.97
CA ASN A 172 -15.27 -5.36 -40.08
C ASN A 172 -15.63 -3.98 -39.53
N ILE A 173 -15.00 -2.93 -40.06
CA ILE A 173 -15.27 -1.54 -39.67
C ILE A 173 -16.18 -0.91 -40.72
N ARG A 174 -17.34 -0.40 -40.32
CA ARG A 174 -18.27 0.34 -41.20
C ARG A 174 -18.46 1.76 -40.69
N LEU A 175 -18.45 2.71 -41.62
CA LEU A 175 -18.80 4.10 -41.35
C LEU A 175 -20.33 4.28 -41.37
N GLN A 176 -20.90 4.80 -40.30
CA GLN A 176 -22.27 5.32 -40.23
C GLN A 176 -22.22 6.85 -40.17
N LYS A 177 -22.81 7.49 -41.19
CA LYS A 177 -23.07 8.93 -41.21
C LYS A 177 -24.43 9.22 -40.60
#